data_AF-A0A0F6QA19-F1
#
_entry.id   AF-A0A0F6QA19-F1
#
_cell.length_a   1.000
_cell.length_b   1.000
_cell.length_c   1.000
_cell.angle_alpha   90.00
_cell.angle_beta   90.00
_cell.angle_gamma   90.00
#
_symmetry.space_group_name_H-M   'P 1'
#
loop_
_entity.id
_entity.type
_entity.pdbx_description
1 polymer ?
#
loop_
_entity_poly.entity_id
_entity_poly.type
_entity_poly.pdbx_seq_one_letter_code
_entity_poly.pdbx_strand_id
1 'polypeptide(L)'
;KQYKLSMEVLKGVGLTPDDYEVAIRFTEDFWKENKDFIVELVRIIGKPVLIEMWKQRFFYFILKFEFNFVDNLDKAAALSTVQIDVENAERFGITYYDEDGKEKYPLILHCSPSGAIERVMYAILEK
;
A
#
# COMPACT_ATOMS: atom_id res chain seq x y z
N LYS A 1 -9.00 -2.88 5.65
CA LYS A 1 -9.56 -1.62 6.20
C LYS A 1 -8.85 -0.41 5.62
N GLN A 2 -7.53 -0.25 5.80
CA GLN A 2 -6.79 0.91 5.27
C GLN A 2 -6.88 1.07 3.74
N TYR A 3 -6.92 -0.03 2.97
CA TYR A 3 -7.16 0.04 1.51
C TYR A 3 -8.46 0.79 1.15
N LYS A 4 -9.55 0.49 1.87
CA LYS A 4 -10.85 1.18 1.68
C LYS A 4 -10.77 2.63 2.17
N LEU A 5 -10.12 2.87 3.31
CA LEU A 5 -9.90 4.23 3.82
C LEU A 5 -9.14 5.09 2.80
N SER A 6 -8.09 4.55 2.16
CA SER A 6 -7.37 5.25 1.09
C SER A 6 -8.29 5.63 -0.08
N MET A 7 -9.17 4.71 -0.51
CA MET A 7 -10.15 4.99 -1.55
C MET A 7 -11.15 6.08 -1.11
N GLU A 8 -11.63 6.02 0.13
CA GLU A 8 -12.56 7.01 0.71
C GLU A 8 -11.92 8.40 0.82
N VAL A 9 -10.66 8.47 1.25
CA VAL A 9 -9.91 9.72 1.38
C VAL A 9 -9.64 10.34 0.00
N LEU A 10 -9.20 9.55 -0.99
CA LEU A 10 -9.02 10.05 -2.35
C LEU A 10 -10.35 10.53 -2.94
N LYS A 11 -11.44 9.79 -2.72
CA LYS A 11 -12.78 10.22 -3.14
C LYS A 11 -13.19 11.53 -2.48
N GLY A 12 -12.88 11.72 -1.19
CA GLY A 12 -13.14 12.94 -0.44
C GLY A 12 -12.43 14.18 -0.99
N VAL A 13 -11.29 14.00 -1.69
CA VAL A 13 -10.56 15.11 -2.36
C VAL A 13 -10.86 15.22 -3.86
N GLY A 14 -11.85 14.48 -4.37
CA GLY A 14 -12.29 14.56 -5.77
C GLY A 14 -11.63 13.57 -6.74
N LEU A 15 -10.84 12.63 -6.23
CA LEU A 15 -10.19 11.57 -7.00
C LEU A 15 -10.91 10.24 -6.84
N THR A 16 -11.36 9.68 -7.94
CA THR A 16 -12.11 8.43 -8.06
C THR A 16 -11.23 7.31 -8.61
N PRO A 17 -11.63 6.03 -8.53
CA PRO A 17 -10.85 4.92 -9.09
C PRO A 17 -10.51 5.04 -10.59
N ASP A 18 -11.24 5.86 -11.34
CA ASP A 18 -10.94 6.12 -12.75
C ASP A 18 -9.74 7.06 -12.94
N ASP A 19 -9.36 7.80 -11.91
CA ASP A 19 -8.30 8.81 -11.94
C ASP A 19 -6.93 8.26 -11.53
N TYR A 20 -6.85 7.00 -11.07
CA TYR A 20 -5.60 6.42 -10.62
C TYR A 20 -5.50 4.93 -10.93
N GLU A 21 -4.28 4.48 -11.15
CA GLU A 21 -3.93 3.09 -11.35
C GLU A 21 -3.40 2.44 -10.08
N VAL A 22 -3.67 1.16 -9.90
CA VAL A 22 -3.26 0.44 -8.69
C VAL A 22 -2.08 -0.47 -8.99
N ALA A 23 -1.04 -0.35 -8.19
CA ALA A 23 0.08 -1.28 -8.18
C ALA A 23 0.13 -2.01 -6.82
N ILE A 24 0.35 -3.31 -6.84
CA ILE A 24 0.57 -4.12 -5.64
C ILE A 24 1.87 -4.90 -5.80
N ARG A 25 2.78 -4.70 -4.85
CA ARG A 25 4.08 -5.36 -4.80
C ARG A 25 4.16 -6.28 -3.59
N PHE A 26 4.65 -7.50 -3.80
CA PHE A 26 4.84 -8.47 -2.71
C PHE A 26 5.83 -9.56 -3.10
N THR A 27 6.26 -10.36 -2.12
CA THR A 27 7.12 -11.53 -2.38
C THR A 27 6.31 -12.74 -2.86
N GLU A 28 6.96 -13.68 -3.55
CA GLU A 28 6.33 -14.95 -3.95
C GLU A 28 5.80 -15.74 -2.74
N ASP A 29 6.51 -15.71 -1.61
CA ASP A 29 6.06 -16.40 -0.39
C ASP A 29 4.83 -15.74 0.20
N PHE A 30 4.77 -14.39 0.21
CA PHE A 30 3.56 -13.68 0.63
C PHE A 30 2.36 -14.05 -0.25
N TRP A 31 2.56 -14.20 -1.55
CA TRP A 31 1.52 -14.65 -2.47
C TRP A 31 1.05 -16.08 -2.17
N LYS A 32 1.97 -17.03 -1.95
CA LYS A 32 1.61 -18.42 -1.62
C LYS A 32 0.74 -18.51 -0.37
N GLU A 33 1.06 -17.70 0.64
CA GLU A 33 0.36 -17.71 1.93
C GLU A 33 -0.93 -16.86 1.93
N ASN A 34 -0.98 -15.77 1.15
CA ASN A 34 -2.01 -14.74 1.26
C ASN A 34 -2.69 -14.41 -0.08
N LYS A 35 -2.72 -15.36 -1.02
CA LYS A 35 -3.31 -15.18 -2.36
C LYS A 35 -4.73 -14.60 -2.31
N ASP A 36 -5.60 -15.16 -1.48
CA ASP A 36 -7.00 -14.75 -1.40
C ASP A 36 -7.14 -13.31 -0.91
N PHE A 37 -6.25 -12.88 -0.01
CA PHE A 37 -6.20 -11.49 0.44
C PHE A 37 -5.85 -10.53 -0.71
N ILE A 38 -4.85 -10.87 -1.54
CA ILE A 38 -4.50 -10.05 -2.72
C ILE A 38 -5.67 -10.01 -3.71
N VAL A 39 -6.28 -11.16 -4.02
CA VAL A 39 -7.44 -11.23 -4.92
C VAL A 39 -8.59 -10.36 -4.41
N GLU A 40 -8.81 -10.34 -3.09
CA GLU A 40 -9.82 -9.48 -2.49
C GLU A 40 -9.50 -7.98 -2.65
N LEU A 41 -8.23 -7.56 -2.55
CA LEU A 41 -7.86 -6.16 -2.84
C LEU A 41 -8.19 -5.77 -4.28
N VAL A 42 -7.94 -6.67 -5.24
CA VAL A 42 -8.29 -6.47 -6.66
C VAL A 42 -9.81 -6.38 -6.85
N ARG A 43 -10.58 -7.24 -6.17
CA ARG A 43 -12.05 -7.21 -6.21
C ARG A 43 -12.61 -5.92 -5.62
N ILE A 44 -12.02 -5.42 -4.54
CA ILE A 44 -12.47 -4.18 -3.88
C ILE A 44 -12.31 -2.97 -4.81
N ILE A 45 -11.19 -2.86 -5.53
CA ILE A 45 -11.00 -1.74 -6.48
C ILE A 45 -11.82 -1.94 -7.75
N GLY A 46 -12.04 -3.19 -8.18
CA GLY A 46 -12.92 -3.49 -9.32
C GLY A 46 -12.34 -3.10 -10.68
N LYS A 47 -11.04 -2.83 -10.77
CA LYS A 47 -10.32 -2.52 -12.03
C LYS A 47 -9.02 -3.32 -12.14
N PRO A 48 -8.39 -3.39 -13.33
CA PRO A 48 -7.08 -4.03 -13.48
C PRO A 48 -6.04 -3.44 -12.51
N VAL A 49 -5.17 -4.29 -12.01
CA VAL A 49 -4.07 -3.87 -11.12
C VAL A 49 -2.75 -4.39 -11.67
N LEU A 50 -1.69 -3.60 -11.52
CA LEU A 50 -0.33 -4.03 -11.80
C LEU A 50 0.19 -4.83 -10.61
N ILE A 51 0.56 -6.09 -10.84
CA ILE A 51 1.19 -6.95 -9.84
C ILE A 51 2.70 -6.99 -10.11
N GLU A 52 3.49 -6.70 -9.07
CA GLU A 52 4.92 -6.92 -9.08
C GLU A 52 5.26 -7.97 -8.01
N MET A 53 5.80 -9.10 -8.44
CA MET A 53 6.11 -10.22 -7.55
C MET A 53 7.62 -10.44 -7.48
N TRP A 54 8.16 -10.48 -6.26
CA TRP A 54 9.59 -10.62 -6.03
C TRP A 54 9.96 -12.00 -5.51
N LYS A 55 10.98 -12.61 -6.12
CA LYS A 55 11.55 -13.88 -5.63
C LYS A 55 12.19 -13.75 -4.25
N GLN A 56 12.77 -12.59 -3.95
CA GLN A 56 13.43 -12.31 -2.69
C GLN A 56 13.06 -10.91 -2.23
N ARG A 57 12.94 -10.74 -0.91
CA ARG A 57 12.70 -9.45 -0.29
C ARG A 57 13.96 -8.59 -0.40
N PHE A 58 13.85 -7.40 -0.99
CA PHE A 58 14.95 -6.42 -1.07
C PHE A 58 14.63 -5.07 -0.39
N PHE A 59 13.40 -4.90 0.11
CA PHE A 59 12.98 -3.77 0.94
C PHE A 59 12.53 -4.26 2.33
N TYR A 60 12.38 -3.33 3.27
CA TYR A 60 11.92 -3.62 4.63
C TYR A 60 10.45 -4.09 4.72
N PHE A 61 9.68 -4.03 3.61
CA PHE A 61 8.28 -4.47 3.55
C PHE A 61 8.09 -5.76 2.75
N ILE A 62 7.06 -6.52 3.09
CA ILE A 62 6.65 -7.77 2.38
C ILE A 62 5.46 -7.57 1.44
N LEU A 63 4.68 -6.52 1.67
CA LEU A 63 3.54 -6.12 0.87
C LEU A 63 3.51 -4.59 0.81
N LYS A 64 3.26 -4.06 -0.38
CA LYS A 64 2.96 -2.66 -0.62
C LYS A 64 1.87 -2.54 -1.66
N PHE A 65 0.81 -1.80 -1.38
CA PHE A 65 -0.06 -1.29 -2.44
C PHE A 65 0.10 0.22 -2.59
N GLU A 66 -0.17 0.70 -3.80
CA GLU A 66 -0.11 2.11 -4.18
C GLU A 66 -1.24 2.46 -5.13
N PHE A 67 -1.79 3.65 -4.94
CA PHE A 67 -2.68 4.30 -5.89
C PHE A 67 -1.89 5.40 -6.60
N ASN A 68 -1.80 5.32 -7.92
CA ASN A 68 -0.90 6.13 -8.73
C ASN A 68 -1.71 6.97 -9.72
N PHE A 69 -1.63 8.29 -9.60
CA PHE A 69 -2.12 9.18 -10.66
C PHE A 69 -1.13 9.15 -11.82
N VAL A 70 -1.63 9.03 -13.05
CA VAL A 70 -0.82 9.07 -14.27
C VAL A 70 -1.23 10.32 -15.04
N ASP A 71 -0.29 11.24 -15.24
CA ASP A 71 -0.58 12.50 -15.95
C ASP A 71 -0.54 12.35 -17.48
N ASN A 72 -0.84 13.45 -18.18
CA ASN A 72 -0.83 13.53 -19.64
C ASN A 72 0.58 13.39 -20.27
N LEU A 73 1.64 13.29 -19.48
CA LEU A 73 3.01 13.03 -19.91
C LEU A 73 3.45 11.59 -19.58
N ASP A 74 2.49 10.71 -19.28
CA ASP A 74 2.69 9.31 -18.89
C ASP A 74 3.54 9.16 -17.60
N LYS A 75 3.56 10.19 -16.74
CA LYS A 75 4.32 10.16 -15.49
C LYS A 75 3.42 9.70 -14.34
N ALA A 76 3.86 8.63 -13.67
CA ALA A 76 3.18 8.12 -12.49
C ALA A 76 3.61 8.85 -11.19
N ALA A 77 2.64 9.32 -10.42
CA ALA A 77 2.82 9.84 -9.08
C ALA A 77 2.03 9.00 -8.06
N ALA A 78 2.75 8.31 -7.17
CA ALA A 78 2.13 7.58 -6.08
C ALA A 78 1.45 8.55 -5.10
N LEU A 79 0.14 8.38 -4.95
CA LEU A 79 -0.72 9.08 -4.00
C LEU A 79 -0.77 8.25 -2.70
N SER A 80 -1.77 7.39 -2.55
CA SER A 80 -1.92 6.59 -1.34
C SER A 80 -1.00 5.37 -1.34
N THR A 81 -0.52 4.98 -0.17
CA THR A 81 0.19 3.72 0.02
C THR A 81 -0.07 3.11 1.39
N VAL A 82 -0.07 1.78 1.45
CA VAL A 82 0.08 1.03 2.69
C VAL A 82 1.11 -0.06 2.51
N GLN A 83 1.93 -0.25 3.55
CA GLN A 83 3.06 -1.18 3.52
C GLN A 83 3.13 -1.98 4.83
N ILE A 84 3.27 -3.29 4.71
CA ILE A 84 3.54 -4.19 5.85
C ILE A 84 5.06 -4.33 6.00
N ASP A 85 5.58 -3.69 7.04
CA ASP A 85 6.98 -3.67 7.42
C ASP A 85 7.27 -4.71 8.49
N VAL A 86 8.27 -5.53 8.23
CA VAL A 86 8.68 -6.69 9.02
C VAL A 86 10.07 -6.54 9.63
N GLU A 87 10.73 -5.41 9.42
CA GLU A 87 12.16 -5.23 9.73
C GLU A 87 12.41 -4.09 10.71
N ASN A 88 11.70 -2.96 10.55
CA ASN A 88 12.04 -1.75 11.31
C ASN A 88 11.74 -1.88 12.81
N ALA A 89 10.79 -2.73 13.22
CA ALA A 89 10.55 -2.97 14.63
C ALA A 89 11.78 -3.54 15.34
N GLU A 90 12.41 -4.56 14.75
CA GLU A 90 13.65 -5.15 15.26
C GLU A 90 14.80 -4.15 15.18
N ARG A 91 14.95 -3.47 14.03
CA ARG A 91 16.01 -2.50 13.80
C ARG A 91 16.02 -1.34 14.79
N PHE A 92 14.84 -0.88 15.22
CA PHE A 92 14.70 0.23 16.16
C PHE A 92 14.46 -0.22 17.62
N GLY A 93 14.45 -1.52 17.89
CA GLY A 93 14.22 -2.06 19.24
C GLY A 93 12.81 -1.79 19.77
N ILE A 94 11.80 -1.78 18.90
CA ILE A 94 10.40 -1.58 19.27
C ILE A 94 9.83 -2.95 19.67
N THR A 95 9.54 -3.14 20.96
CA THR A 95 9.02 -4.42 21.48
C THR A 95 7.69 -4.25 22.21
N TYR A 96 6.96 -5.35 22.33
CA TYR A 96 5.81 -5.49 23.22
C TYR A 96 5.82 -6.88 23.87
N TYR A 97 5.05 -7.06 24.94
CA TYR A 97 4.83 -8.37 25.56
C TYR A 97 3.50 -8.95 25.05
N ASP A 98 3.54 -10.20 24.56
CA ASP A 98 2.34 -10.92 24.15
C ASP A 98 1.53 -11.45 25.35
N GLU A 99 0.42 -12.15 25.09
CA GLU A 99 -0.47 -12.69 26.12
C GLU A 99 0.21 -13.72 27.04
N ASP A 100 1.31 -14.34 26.59
CA ASP A 100 2.13 -15.26 27.38
C ASP A 100 3.23 -14.54 28.19
N GLY A 101 3.34 -13.21 28.07
CA GLY A 101 4.41 -12.43 28.68
C GLY A 101 5.77 -12.61 27.99
N LYS A 102 5.81 -13.01 26.73
CA LYS A 102 7.05 -13.09 25.93
C LYS A 102 7.26 -11.79 25.18
N GLU A 103 8.50 -11.31 25.17
CA GLU A 103 8.89 -10.15 24.36
C GLU A 103 8.84 -10.50 22.87
N LYS A 104 8.20 -9.62 22.08
CA LYS A 104 7.99 -9.76 20.64
C LYS A 104 8.26 -8.44 19.93
N TYR A 105 8.67 -8.54 18.66
CA TYR A 105 8.70 -7.40 17.74
C TYR A 105 7.37 -7.33 16.99
N PRO A 106 6.64 -6.20 17.01
CA PRO A 106 5.41 -6.05 16.26
C PRO A 106 5.68 -5.89 14.76
N LEU A 107 4.68 -6.16 13.94
CA LEU A 107 4.66 -5.67 12.56
C LEU A 107 4.35 -4.17 12.54
N ILE A 108 5.03 -3.43 11.68
CA ILE A 108 4.75 -2.00 11.46
C ILE A 108 3.92 -1.85 10.20
N LEU A 109 2.85 -1.06 10.28
CA LEU A 109 1.95 -0.81 9.16
C LEU A 109 2.02 0.67 8.78
N HIS A 110 2.77 0.97 7.72
CA HIS A 110 2.85 2.34 7.19
C HIS A 110 1.61 2.62 6.37
N CYS A 111 0.97 3.77 6.57
CA CYS A 111 -0.24 4.14 5.85
C CYS A 111 -0.24 5.64 5.56
N SER A 112 -0.24 6.00 4.28
CA SER A 112 -0.53 7.35 3.80
C SER A 112 -1.83 7.31 3.02
N PRO A 113 -2.98 7.71 3.60
CA PRO A 113 -4.29 7.50 2.98
C PRO A 113 -4.53 8.41 1.76
N SER A 114 -4.01 9.64 1.78
CA SER A 114 -4.06 10.56 0.64
C SER A 114 -2.80 10.54 -0.22
N GLY A 115 -1.64 10.28 0.40
CA GLY A 115 -0.35 10.63 -0.17
C GLY A 115 0.13 12.01 0.26
N ALA A 116 1.24 12.45 -0.33
CA ALA A 116 1.78 13.79 -0.14
C ALA A 116 0.80 14.84 -0.65
N ILE A 117 0.60 15.92 0.13
CA ILE A 117 -0.36 16.99 -0.19
C ILE A 117 -0.03 17.61 -1.55
N GLU A 118 1.25 17.79 -1.86
CA GLU A 118 1.73 18.33 -3.13
C GLU A 118 1.35 17.45 -4.32
N ARG A 119 1.40 16.12 -4.15
CA ARG A 119 0.99 15.17 -5.20
C ARG A 119 -0.52 15.12 -5.37
N VAL A 120 -1.26 15.28 -4.27
CA VAL A 120 -2.73 15.38 -4.32
C VAL A 120 -3.14 16.66 -5.06
N MET A 121 -2.52 17.80 -4.74
CA MET A 121 -2.76 19.05 -5.47
C MET A 121 -2.42 18.91 -6.96
N TYR A 122 -1.27 18.33 -7.28
CA TYR A 122 -0.87 18.04 -8.65
C TYR A 122 -1.90 17.15 -9.38
N ALA A 123 -2.34 16.04 -8.77
CA ALA A 123 -3.34 15.16 -9.37
C ALA A 123 -4.69 15.85 -9.59
N ILE A 124 -5.13 16.72 -8.68
CA ILE A 124 -6.39 17.46 -8.83
C ILE A 124 -6.30 18.50 -9.96
N LEU A 125 -5.12 19.12 -10.14
CA LEU A 125 -4.93 20.16 -11.15
C LEU A 125 -4.73 19.61 -12.57
N GLU A 126 -4.18 18.40 -12.69
CA GLU A 126 -3.81 17.78 -13.97
C GLU A 126 -4.77 16.69 -14.44
N LYS A 127 -5.81 16.37 -13.65
CA LYS A 127 -6.87 15.41 -14.00
C LYS A 127 -7.74 15.90 -15.15
#